data_AF-A0A2D6NXT0-F1
#
_entry.id   AF-A0A2D6NXT0-F1
#
_cell.length_a   1.000
_cell.length_b   1.000
_cell.length_c   1.000
_cell.angle_alpha   90.00
_cell.angle_beta   90.00
_cell.angle_gamma   90.00
#
_symmetry.space_group_name_H-M   'P 1'
#
loop_
_entity.id
_entity.type
_entity.pdbx_description
1 polymer ?
#
loop_
_entity_poly.entity_id
_entity_poly.type
_entity_poly.pdbx_seq_one_letter_code
_entity_poly.pdbx_strand_id
1 'polypeptide(L)'
;MSNTKLISETPISLTELREKLGKIEKRDKELTFRGNKVKDYLNKLVKLDYKQVSELREKILALDIPRIKDRQITKIIDILPSDVEDVKAIFTGETTTITPENIEKIVSAVKDYLPKSKKK
;
A
#
# COMPACT_ATOMS: atom_id res chain seq x y z
N MET A 1 -25.29 -22.66 4.41
CA MET A 1 -24.60 -21.46 3.90
C MET A 1 -25.24 -20.27 4.60
N SER A 2 -24.53 -19.64 5.53
CA SER A 2 -24.99 -18.41 6.18
C SER A 2 -25.25 -17.35 5.11
N ASN A 3 -26.40 -16.67 5.17
CA ASN A 3 -26.80 -15.59 4.26
C ASN A 3 -25.99 -14.30 4.56
N THR A 4 -24.66 -14.39 4.54
CA THR A 4 -23.78 -13.24 4.77
C THR A 4 -23.73 -12.41 3.49
N LYS A 5 -24.18 -11.16 3.56
CA LYS A 5 -24.07 -10.19 2.47
C LYS A 5 -22.87 -9.27 2.70
N LEU A 6 -22.09 -9.02 1.66
CA LEU A 6 -21.02 -8.03 1.68
C LEU A 6 -21.63 -6.62 1.66
N ILE A 7 -21.39 -5.83 2.71
CA ILE A 7 -21.89 -4.46 2.82
C ILE A 7 -20.89 -3.47 2.22
N SER A 8 -19.60 -3.65 2.51
CA SER A 8 -18.53 -2.76 2.06
C SER A 8 -17.18 -3.48 2.09
N GLU A 9 -16.29 -3.10 1.19
CA GLU A 9 -14.90 -3.56 1.15
C GLU A 9 -13.98 -2.38 0.87
N THR A 10 -12.87 -2.31 1.59
CA THR A 10 -11.83 -1.29 1.38
C THR A 10 -10.46 -1.97 1.40
N PRO A 11 -9.59 -1.71 0.41
CA PRO A 11 -8.23 -2.21 0.44
C PRO A 11 -7.47 -1.58 1.61
N ILE A 12 -6.54 -2.35 2.18
CA ILE A 12 -5.65 -1.91 3.25
C ILE A 12 -4.20 -2.12 2.85
N SER A 13 -3.32 -1.22 3.28
CA SER A 13 -1.88 -1.33 3.02
C SER A 13 -1.23 -2.41 3.89
N LEU A 14 -0.02 -2.82 3.54
CA LEU A 14 0.79 -3.74 4.36
C LEU A 14 1.06 -3.16 5.75
N THR A 15 1.28 -1.84 5.86
CA THR A 15 1.47 -1.16 7.14
C THR A 15 0.20 -1.20 7.99
N GLU A 16 -0.96 -0.88 7.41
CA GLU A 16 -2.25 -0.96 8.11
C GLU A 16 -2.55 -2.40 8.55
N LEU A 17 -2.27 -3.38 7.70
CA LEU A 17 -2.43 -4.79 8.04
C LEU A 17 -1.53 -5.19 9.20
N ARG A 18 -0.27 -4.71 9.24
CA ARG A 18 0.66 -4.96 10.35
C ARG A 18 0.11 -4.44 11.67
N GLU A 19 -0.46 -3.24 11.67
CA GLU A 19 -1.09 -2.69 12.87
C GLU A 19 -2.33 -3.48 13.31
N LYS A 20 -3.21 -3.82 12.36
CA LYS A 20 -4.41 -4.62 12.65
C LYS A 20 -4.04 -6.00 13.20
N LEU A 21 -3.04 -6.65 12.62
CA LEU A 21 -2.54 -7.94 13.09
C LEU A 21 -1.95 -7.84 14.49
N GLY A 22 -1.22 -6.77 14.79
CA GLY A 22 -0.71 -6.51 16.14
C GLY A 22 -1.83 -6.27 17.18
N LYS A 23 -2.94 -5.63 16.79
CA LYS A 23 -4.13 -5.49 17.65
C LYS A 23 -4.80 -6.84 17.91
N ILE A 24 -4.90 -7.69 16.90
CA ILE A 24 -5.44 -9.05 17.02
C ILE A 24 -4.58 -9.89 17.96
N GLU A 25 -3.26 -9.88 17.78
CA GLU A 25 -2.32 -10.59 18.64
C GLU A 25 -2.43 -10.15 20.11
N LYS A 26 -2.56 -8.84 20.37
CA LYS A 26 -2.76 -8.32 21.74
C LYS A 26 -4.08 -8.77 22.36
N ARG A 27 -5.16 -8.83 21.57
CA ARG A 27 -6.50 -9.22 22.03
C ARG A 27 -6.55 -10.73 22.32
N ASP A 28 -6.02 -11.53 21.40
CA ASP A 28 -6.16 -12.99 21.40
C ASP A 28 -4.97 -13.70 22.06
N LYS A 29 -3.96 -12.93 22.53
CA LYS A 29 -2.68 -13.34 23.13
C LYS A 29 -1.73 -14.08 22.18
N GLU A 30 -2.24 -14.83 21.22
CA GLU A 30 -1.44 -15.59 20.27
C GLU A 30 -2.05 -15.54 18.86
N LEU A 31 -1.18 -15.48 17.85
CA LEU A 31 -1.60 -15.60 16.45
C LEU A 31 -1.61 -17.06 16.02
N THR A 32 -2.50 -17.37 15.07
CA THR A 32 -2.46 -18.66 14.38
C THR A 32 -1.15 -18.86 13.62
N PHE A 33 -0.82 -20.10 13.23
CA PHE A 33 0.35 -20.39 12.38
C PHE A 33 0.42 -19.50 11.13
N ARG A 34 -0.72 -19.31 10.45
CA ARG A 34 -0.80 -18.42 9.27
C ARG A 34 -0.63 -16.95 9.65
N GLY A 35 -1.20 -16.53 10.78
CA GLY A 35 -1.02 -15.18 11.32
C GLY A 35 0.46 -14.87 11.59
N ASN A 36 1.20 -15.80 12.20
CA ASN A 36 2.64 -15.65 12.43
C ASN A 36 3.43 -15.54 11.12
N LYS A 37 3.12 -16.35 10.10
CA LYS A 37 3.77 -16.24 8.78
C LYS A 37 3.51 -14.89 8.10
N VAL A 38 2.30 -14.35 8.23
CA VAL A 38 1.96 -13.02 7.73
C VAL A 38 2.71 -11.94 8.51
N LYS A 39 2.78 -12.05 9.84
CA LYS A 39 3.56 -11.12 10.68
C LYS A 39 5.04 -11.08 10.27
N ASP A 40 5.66 -12.23 10.03
CA ASP A 40 7.04 -12.33 9.55
C ASP A 40 7.22 -11.66 8.18
N TYR A 41 6.27 -11.88 7.26
CA TYR A 41 6.26 -11.24 5.94
C TYR A 41 6.16 -9.71 6.07
N LEU A 42 5.24 -9.21 6.89
CA LEU A 42 5.00 -7.78 7.08
C LEU A 42 6.20 -7.09 7.74
N ASN A 43 6.85 -7.73 8.71
CA ASN A 43 8.04 -7.17 9.36
C ASN A 43 9.22 -6.97 8.39
N LYS A 44 9.27 -7.73 7.29
CA LYS A 44 10.33 -7.62 6.26
C LYS A 44 10.01 -6.61 5.18
N LEU A 45 8.73 -6.42 4.86
CA LEU A 45 8.30 -5.62 3.70
C LEU A 45 7.72 -4.26 4.02
N VAL A 46 7.25 -4.04 5.25
CA VAL A 46 6.74 -2.73 5.65
C VAL A 46 7.91 -1.73 5.68
N LYS A 47 7.89 -0.80 4.74
CA LYS A 47 8.91 0.25 4.57
C LYS A 47 8.55 1.56 5.26
N LEU A 48 7.25 1.82 5.43
CA LEU A 48 6.71 3.08 5.97
C LEU A 48 5.96 2.85 7.27
N ASP A 49 6.01 3.84 8.16
CA ASP A 49 5.12 3.90 9.32
C ASP A 49 3.70 4.37 8.93
N TYR A 50 2.75 4.26 9.87
CA TYR A 50 1.34 4.59 9.62
C TYR A 50 1.14 6.06 9.21
N LYS A 51 1.92 6.97 9.80
CA LYS A 51 1.82 8.40 9.52
C LYS A 51 2.26 8.69 8.09
N GLN A 52 3.41 8.14 7.69
CA GLN A 52 3.94 8.25 6.33
C GLN A 52 2.98 7.65 5.30
N VAL A 53 2.33 6.53 5.62
CA VAL A 53 1.30 5.94 4.76
C VAL A 53 0.11 6.87 4.58
N SER A 54 -0.39 7.47 5.67
CA SER A 54 -1.51 8.41 5.61
C SER A 54 -1.15 9.64 4.77
N GLU A 55 0.01 10.26 5.02
CA GLU A 55 0.48 11.43 4.29
C GLU A 55 0.70 11.13 2.81
N LEU A 56 1.33 9.99 2.47
CA LEU A 56 1.53 9.59 1.08
C LEU A 56 0.21 9.31 0.37
N ARG A 57 -0.76 8.69 1.06
CA ARG A 57 -2.10 8.45 0.52
C ARG A 57 -2.80 9.76 0.17
N GLU A 58 -2.80 10.72 1.09
CA GLU A 58 -3.36 12.06 0.86
C GLU A 58 -2.66 12.78 -0.29
N LYS A 59 -1.33 12.70 -0.35
CA LYS A 59 -0.52 13.28 -1.43
C LYS A 59 -0.88 12.69 -2.79
N ILE A 60 -1.09 11.37 -2.89
CA ILE A 60 -1.50 10.71 -4.14
C ILE A 60 -2.94 11.09 -4.52
N LEU A 61 -3.86 11.15 -3.55
CA LEU A 61 -5.25 11.57 -3.80
C LEU A 61 -5.32 13.01 -4.31
N ALA A 62 -4.47 13.90 -3.78
CA ALA A 62 -4.38 15.30 -4.20
C ALA A 62 -3.85 15.49 -5.63
N LEU A 63 -3.26 14.45 -6.26
CA LEU A 63 -2.86 14.50 -7.67
C LEU A 63 -4.06 14.45 -8.64
N ASP A 64 -5.25 14.14 -8.14
CA ASP A 64 -6.52 14.06 -8.89
C ASP A 64 -6.38 13.25 -10.19
N ILE A 65 -5.74 12.08 -10.09
CA ILE A 65 -5.47 11.23 -11.26
C ILE A 65 -6.78 10.59 -11.72
N PRO A 66 -7.21 10.81 -12.97
CA PRO A 66 -8.48 10.29 -13.45
C PRO A 66 -8.56 8.78 -13.34
N ARG A 67 -9.69 8.28 -12.81
CA ARG A 67 -10.05 6.85 -12.77
C ARG A 67 -9.08 5.97 -11.95
N ILE A 68 -8.23 6.58 -11.12
CA ILE A 68 -7.42 5.85 -10.15
C ILE A 68 -8.32 5.27 -9.07
N LYS A 69 -8.11 4.00 -8.71
CA LYS A 69 -8.89 3.31 -7.68
C LYS A 69 -8.09 3.21 -6.39
N ASP A 70 -8.77 3.13 -5.25
CA ASP A 70 -8.14 2.96 -3.94
C ASP A 70 -7.13 1.80 -3.91
N ARG A 71 -7.47 0.66 -4.55
CA ARG A 71 -6.58 -0.51 -4.62
C ARG A 71 -5.23 -0.19 -5.29
N GLN A 72 -5.24 0.67 -6.30
CA GLN A 72 -4.02 1.09 -7.01
C GLN A 72 -3.21 2.06 -6.15
N ILE A 73 -3.87 2.98 -5.43
CA ILE A 73 -3.22 3.87 -4.48
C ILE A 73 -2.53 3.08 -3.37
N THR A 74 -3.23 2.11 -2.77
CA THR A 74 -2.66 1.18 -1.77
C THR A 74 -1.44 0.46 -2.33
N LYS A 75 -1.50 0.01 -3.58
CA LYS A 75 -0.40 -0.71 -4.23
C LYS A 75 0.83 0.16 -4.47
N ILE A 76 0.63 1.44 -4.83
CA ILE A 76 1.71 2.43 -4.94
C ILE A 76 2.38 2.64 -3.59
N ILE A 77 1.59 2.78 -2.52
CA ILE A 77 2.11 2.94 -1.15
C ILE A 77 2.93 1.71 -0.71
N ASP A 78 2.46 0.51 -1.00
CA ASP A 78 3.15 -0.73 -0.58
C ASP A 78 4.45 -0.97 -1.37
N ILE A 79 4.45 -0.67 -2.68
CA ILE A 79 5.60 -0.94 -3.54
C ILE A 79 6.65 0.17 -3.39
N LEU A 80 6.21 1.42 -3.26
CA LEU A 80 7.03 2.63 -3.38
C LEU A 80 7.80 2.66 -4.71
N PRO A 81 7.11 2.82 -5.85
CA PRO A 81 7.75 2.86 -7.15
C PRO A 81 8.75 4.00 -7.22
N SER A 82 9.98 3.69 -7.63
CA SER A 82 11.10 4.62 -7.63
C SER A 82 11.32 5.30 -8.98
N ASP A 83 10.81 4.68 -10.05
CA ASP A 83 10.89 5.19 -11.42
C ASP A 83 9.59 4.96 -12.21
N VAL A 84 9.61 5.39 -13.47
CA VAL A 84 8.47 5.32 -14.40
C VAL A 84 8.12 3.86 -14.74
N GLU A 85 9.10 2.97 -14.79
CA GLU A 85 8.90 1.56 -15.13
C GLU A 85 8.21 0.82 -13.99
N ASP A 86 8.60 1.10 -12.74
CA ASP A 86 7.93 0.60 -11.54
C ASP A 86 6.44 0.99 -11.53
N VAL A 87 6.14 2.27 -11.82
CA VAL A 87 4.74 2.72 -11.90
C VAL A 87 4.01 1.98 -13.01
N LYS A 88 4.57 1.89 -14.21
CA LYS A 88 3.94 1.15 -15.33
C LYS A 88 3.67 -0.31 -14.94
N ALA A 89 4.60 -0.96 -14.24
CA ALA A 89 4.44 -2.34 -13.78
C ALA A 89 3.26 -2.51 -12.82
N ILE A 90 2.97 -1.52 -11.96
CA ILE A 90 1.79 -1.53 -11.08
C ILE A 90 0.48 -1.50 -11.87
N PHE A 91 0.46 -0.80 -13.00
CA PHE A 91 -0.73 -0.65 -13.85
C PHE A 91 -0.82 -1.69 -14.98
N THR A 92 0.17 -2.57 -15.12
CA THR A 92 0.13 -3.66 -16.11
C THR A 92 -1.05 -4.59 -15.82
N GLY A 93 -1.95 -4.74 -16.81
CA GLY A 93 -3.15 -5.57 -16.69
C GLY A 93 -4.31 -4.91 -15.95
N GLU A 94 -4.17 -3.65 -15.50
CA GLU A 94 -5.27 -2.87 -14.95
C GLU A 94 -6.10 -2.23 -16.08
N THR A 95 -7.39 -2.00 -15.81
CA THR A 95 -8.29 -1.31 -16.77
C THR A 95 -8.07 0.20 -16.84
N THR A 96 -7.28 0.76 -15.92
CA THR A 96 -7.04 2.20 -15.81
C THR A 96 -5.81 2.57 -16.62
N THR A 97 -5.98 3.43 -17.62
CA THR A 97 -4.88 4.04 -18.37
C THR A 97 -4.42 5.31 -17.68
N ILE A 98 -3.10 5.47 -17.51
CA ILE A 98 -2.49 6.64 -16.88
C ILE A 98 -1.59 7.34 -17.90
N THR A 99 -1.72 8.67 -17.98
CA THR A 99 -0.89 9.49 -18.86
C THR A 99 0.56 9.55 -18.37
N PRO A 100 1.55 9.77 -19.26
CA PRO A 100 2.95 9.93 -18.87
C PRO A 100 3.15 10.99 -17.77
N GLU A 101 2.45 12.13 -17.88
CA GLU A 101 2.49 13.21 -16.90
C GLU A 101 2.05 12.76 -15.50
N ASN A 102 0.99 11.96 -15.41
CA ASN A 102 0.50 11.45 -14.13
C ASN A 102 1.42 10.39 -13.53
N ILE A 103 2.10 9.61 -14.38
CA ILE A 103 3.15 8.68 -13.92
C ILE A 103 4.28 9.46 -13.25
N GLU A 104 4.77 10.53 -13.86
CA GLU A 104 5.84 11.36 -13.29
C GLU A 104 5.43 12.03 -11.96
N LYS A 105 4.16 12.45 -11.85
CA LYS A 105 3.60 12.97 -10.60
C LYS A 105 3.60 11.92 -9.49
N ILE A 106 3.22 10.67 -9.80
CA ILE A 106 3.26 9.56 -8.82
C ILE A 106 4.70 9.32 -8.35
N VAL A 107 5.66 9.20 -9.27
CA VAL A 107 7.08 9.00 -8.92
C VAL A 107 7.56 10.13 -8.02
N SER A 108 7.22 11.37 -8.36
CA SER A 108 7.59 12.55 -7.57
C SER A 108 6.94 12.55 -6.18
N ALA A 109 5.69 12.11 -6.06
CA ALA A 109 5.02 12.00 -4.77
C ALA A 109 5.69 10.98 -3.84
N VAL A 110 6.13 9.84 -4.39
CA VAL A 110 6.74 8.72 -3.66
C VAL A 110 8.20 8.97 -3.28
N LYS A 111 8.95 9.76 -4.07
CA LYS A 111 10.40 10.01 -3.87
C LYS A 111 10.77 10.41 -2.44
N ASP A 112 9.95 11.23 -1.77
CA ASP A 112 10.21 11.72 -0.41
C ASP A 112 10.13 10.62 0.66
N TYR A 113 9.47 9.50 0.33
CA TYR A 113 9.21 8.37 1.22
C TYR A 113 10.10 7.16 0.90
N LEU A 114 10.96 7.24 -0.12
CA LEU A 114 11.90 6.17 -0.41
C LEU A 114 12.89 6.03 0.76
N PRO A 115 13.17 4.79 1.22
CA PRO A 115 14.17 4.58 2.26
C PRO A 115 15.50 5.14 1.77
N LYS A 116 16.05 6.12 2.50
CA LYS A 116 17.38 6.66 2.19
C LYS A 116 18.35 5.49 2.18
N SER A 117 18.85 5.14 0.99
CA SER A 117 19.95 4.21 0.82
C SER A 117 21.05 4.62 1.79
N LYS A 118 21.31 3.79 2.81
CA LYS A 118 22.57 3.88 3.55
C LYS A 118 23.62 3.61 2.48
N LYS A 119 24.27 4.67 1.97
CA LYS A 119 25.53 4.55 1.24
C LYS A 119 26.43 3.69 2.12
N LYS A 120 26.67 2.46 1.67
CA LYS A 120 27.74 1.61 2.18
C LYS A 120 29.03 2.05 1.52
#